data_AF-A0A6N7LYG0-F1
#
_entry.id   AF-A0A6N7LYG0-F1
#
_cell.length_a   1.000
_cell.length_b   1.000
_cell.length_c   1.000
_cell.angle_alpha   90.00
_cell.angle_beta   90.00
_cell.angle_gamma   90.00
#
_symmetry.space_group_name_H-M   'P 1'
#
loop_
_entity.id
_entity.type
_entity.pdbx_description
1 polymer ?
#
loop_
_entity_poly.entity_id
_entity_poly.type
_entity_poly.pdbx_seq_one_letter_code
_entity_poly.pdbx_strand_id
1 'polypeptide(L)'
;MVKGQTMRKIKKPLPVKLIIGMISPNVDLFDQLTQILVEKFGPVDLKSNVFNFDKTDYYEEEIGKNLKRRFLSFCELIEPRGLVEIKLFTNSLEEKFSLSKDEPSRLINLDPGYLDCTKLVLANTKDSPNRIYL
;
A
#
# COMPACT_ATOMS: atom_id res chain seq x y z
N MET A 1 34.30 -35.72 11.78
CA MET A 1 34.11 -34.45 12.52
C MET A 1 32.99 -33.65 11.86
N VAL A 2 31.78 -33.67 12.43
CA VAL A 2 30.67 -32.85 11.96
C VAL A 2 30.87 -31.44 12.52
N LYS A 3 31.05 -30.45 11.64
CA LYS A 3 31.11 -29.04 12.05
C LYS A 3 29.77 -28.67 12.68
N GLY A 4 29.77 -28.36 13.97
CA GLY A 4 28.58 -27.91 14.70
C GLY A 4 27.97 -26.71 14.01
N GLN A 5 26.69 -26.80 13.66
CA GLN A 5 25.92 -25.67 13.17
C GLN A 5 25.87 -24.63 14.28
N THR A 6 26.60 -23.53 14.12
CA THR A 6 26.52 -22.39 15.02
C THR A 6 25.14 -21.75 14.82
N MET A 7 24.31 -21.74 15.87
CA MET A 7 23.03 -21.05 15.88
C MET A 7 23.22 -19.59 15.47
N ARG A 8 22.61 -19.19 14.35
CA ARG A 8 22.66 -17.80 13.89
C ARG A 8 21.86 -16.92 14.84
N LYS A 9 22.47 -15.84 15.33
CA LYS A 9 21.77 -14.83 16.14
C LYS A 9 20.67 -14.18 15.30
N ILE A 10 19.45 -14.15 15.83
CA ILE A 10 18.31 -13.44 15.24
C ILE A 10 18.66 -11.95 15.21
N LYS A 11 18.55 -11.32 14.04
CA LYS A 11 18.73 -9.87 13.87
C LYS A 11 17.37 -9.23 13.62
N LYS A 12 17.19 -8.01 14.13
CA LYS A 12 16.03 -7.20 13.74
C LYS A 12 16.09 -6.92 12.24
N PRO A 13 14.95 -6.96 11.53
CA PRO A 13 14.92 -6.56 10.13
C PRO A 13 15.31 -5.10 9.99
N LEU A 14 15.97 -4.75 8.88
CA LEU A 14 16.29 -3.36 8.56
C LEU A 14 15.00 -2.59 8.26
N PRO A 15 14.95 -1.28 8.56
CA PRO A 15 13.86 -0.42 8.10
C PRO A 15 13.75 -0.43 6.57
N VAL A 16 12.53 -0.28 6.07
CA VAL A 16 12.19 -0.42 4.65
C VAL A 16 11.41 0.80 4.16
N LYS A 17 11.44 1.03 2.85
CA LYS A 17 10.80 2.19 2.22
C LYS A 17 9.31 1.92 2.03
N LEU A 18 8.45 2.66 2.72
CA LEU A 18 7.01 2.58 2.48
C LEU A 18 6.68 3.10 1.07
N ILE A 19 5.85 2.34 0.37
CA ILE A 19 5.20 2.77 -0.86
C ILE A 19 3.69 2.56 -0.75
N ILE A 20 2.91 3.45 -1.38
CA ILE A 20 1.45 3.30 -1.43
C ILE A 20 1.00 3.52 -2.88
N GLY A 21 0.30 2.53 -3.44
CA GLY A 21 -0.42 2.65 -4.70
C GLY A 21 -1.83 3.18 -4.45
N MET A 22 -2.25 4.19 -5.20
CA MET A 22 -3.59 4.76 -5.16
C MET A 22 -4.28 4.52 -6.50
N ILE A 23 -5.54 4.04 -6.48
CA ILE A 23 -6.34 3.79 -7.69
C ILE A 23 -7.72 4.42 -7.50
N SER A 24 -8.11 5.28 -8.44
CA SER A 24 -9.44 5.93 -8.47
C SER A 24 -9.72 6.50 -9.86
N PRO A 25 -10.99 6.61 -10.29
CA PRO A 25 -11.36 7.43 -11.44
C PRO A 25 -11.32 8.93 -11.13
N ASN A 26 -11.40 9.30 -9.85
CA ASN A 26 -11.35 10.69 -9.40
C ASN A 26 -9.93 11.05 -8.95
N VAL A 27 -9.21 11.79 -9.80
CA VAL A 27 -7.82 12.19 -9.53
C VAL A 27 -7.68 13.20 -8.40
N ASP A 28 -8.74 13.95 -8.06
CA ASP A 28 -8.70 14.95 -6.99
C ASP A 28 -8.53 14.28 -5.62
N LEU A 29 -9.01 13.04 -5.48
CA LEU A 29 -8.80 12.24 -4.27
C LEU A 29 -7.32 11.93 -4.01
N PHE A 30 -6.48 11.89 -5.04
CA PHE A 30 -5.06 11.59 -4.84
C PHE A 30 -4.36 12.68 -4.05
N ASP A 31 -4.59 13.95 -4.35
CA ASP A 31 -3.94 15.05 -3.63
C ASP A 31 -4.52 15.22 -2.22
N GLN A 32 -5.85 15.06 -2.07
CA GLN A 32 -6.49 15.05 -0.75
C GLN A 32 -5.94 13.92 0.14
N LEU A 33 -5.87 12.69 -0.36
CA LEU A 33 -5.33 11.57 0.44
C LEU A 33 -3.84 11.67 0.65
N THR A 34 -3.07 12.27 -0.28
CA THR A 34 -1.64 12.51 -0.07
C THR A 34 -1.41 13.36 1.19
N GLN A 35 -2.24 14.37 1.46
CA GLN A 35 -2.11 15.20 2.66
C GLN A 35 -2.29 14.37 3.95
N ILE A 36 -3.35 13.54 4.01
CA ILE A 36 -3.63 12.67 5.15
C ILE A 36 -2.50 11.65 5.35
N LEU A 37 -1.98 11.09 4.26
CA LEU A 37 -0.86 10.14 4.32
C LEU A 37 0.44 10.79 4.77
N VAL A 38 0.69 12.05 4.39
CA VAL A 38 1.86 12.81 4.86
C VAL A 38 1.80 13.09 6.35
N GLU A 39 0.63 13.45 6.88
CA GLU A 39 0.44 13.62 8.32
C GLU A 39 0.72 12.33 9.10
N LYS A 40 0.38 11.17 8.51
CA LYS A 40 0.54 9.86 9.16
C LYS A 40 1.94 9.27 9.04
N PHE A 41 2.56 9.38 7.86
CA PHE A 41 3.78 8.65 7.50
C PHE A 41 4.99 9.55 7.22
N GLY A 42 4.84 10.87 7.36
CA GLY A 42 5.88 11.84 7.07
C GLY A 42 5.89 12.28 5.60
N PRO A 43 6.86 13.12 5.20
CA PRO A 43 6.88 13.71 3.87
C PRO A 43 7.03 12.67 2.77
N VAL A 44 6.39 12.94 1.62
CA VAL A 44 6.58 12.17 0.39
C VAL A 44 7.99 12.40 -0.13
N ASP A 45 8.68 11.32 -0.45
CA ASP A 45 9.98 11.32 -1.12
C ASP A 45 9.80 11.39 -2.64
N LEU A 46 9.04 10.45 -3.21
CA LEU A 46 8.71 10.43 -4.62
C LEU A 46 7.21 10.29 -4.85
N LYS A 47 6.72 11.03 -5.83
CA LYS A 47 5.36 10.94 -6.37
C LYS A 47 5.45 10.61 -7.85
N SER A 48 4.82 9.52 -8.29
CA SER A 48 4.76 9.21 -9.72
C SER A 48 3.84 10.20 -10.45
N ASN A 49 3.98 10.26 -11.77
CA ASN A 49 2.91 10.80 -12.61
C ASN A 49 1.61 10.00 -12.40
N VAL A 50 0.47 10.62 -12.73
CA VAL A 50 -0.80 9.90 -12.84
C VAL A 50 -0.86 9.22 -14.20
N PHE A 51 -1.24 7.95 -14.22
CA PHE A 51 -1.36 7.18 -15.46
C PHE A 51 -2.63 6.32 -15.48
N ASN A 52 -3.07 5.93 -16.68
CA ASN A 52 -4.23 5.06 -16.87
C ASN A 52 -3.98 3.69 -16.24
N PHE A 53 -4.99 3.15 -15.57
CA PHE A 53 -4.99 1.81 -15.04
C PHE A 53 -6.07 0.98 -15.74
N ASP A 54 -5.68 0.40 -16.87
CA ASP A 54 -6.54 -0.31 -17.83
C ASP A 54 -6.24 -1.83 -17.87
N LYS A 55 -5.61 -2.35 -16.81
CA LYS A 55 -5.06 -3.71 -16.79
C LYS A 55 -5.99 -4.78 -16.24
N THR A 56 -7.16 -4.38 -15.72
CA THR A 56 -8.12 -5.31 -15.12
C THR A 56 -9.47 -4.64 -14.89
N ASP A 57 -10.55 -5.41 -15.03
CA ASP A 57 -11.92 -4.99 -14.74
C ASP A 57 -12.30 -5.26 -13.27
N TYR A 58 -11.36 -5.77 -12.47
CA TYR A 58 -11.56 -6.21 -11.07
C TYR A 58 -12.20 -5.15 -10.16
N TYR A 59 -11.96 -3.87 -10.44
CA TYR A 59 -12.42 -2.76 -9.62
C TYR A 59 -13.70 -2.12 -10.15
N GLU A 60 -14.24 -2.57 -11.29
CA GLU A 60 -15.38 -1.90 -11.93
C GLU A 60 -16.65 -1.92 -11.07
N GLU A 61 -16.91 -3.03 -10.38
CA GLU A 61 -18.10 -3.17 -9.53
C GLU A 61 -18.04 -2.27 -8.30
N GLU A 62 -16.86 -2.08 -7.70
CA GLU A 62 -16.71 -1.39 -6.42
C GLU A 62 -16.32 0.10 -6.57
N ILE A 63 -15.56 0.44 -7.63
CA ILE A 63 -14.96 1.77 -7.84
C ILE A 63 -15.43 2.40 -9.16
N GLY A 64 -15.72 1.59 -10.18
CA GLY A 64 -16.11 2.05 -11.51
C GLY A 64 -14.99 1.98 -12.56
N LYS A 65 -15.24 2.63 -13.71
CA LYS A 65 -14.39 2.57 -14.92
C LYS A 65 -13.42 3.74 -15.03
N ASN A 66 -12.52 3.69 -16.02
CA ASN A 66 -11.55 4.76 -16.34
C ASN A 66 -10.56 5.07 -15.21
N LEU A 67 -10.12 4.02 -14.52
CA LEU A 67 -9.26 4.12 -13.36
C LEU A 67 -7.93 4.79 -13.72
N LYS A 68 -7.47 5.63 -12.80
CA LYS A 68 -6.13 6.20 -12.80
C LYS A 68 -5.36 5.61 -11.64
N ARG A 69 -4.03 5.62 -11.76
CA ARG A 69 -3.13 5.18 -10.70
C ARG A 69 -2.05 6.21 -10.43
N ARG A 70 -1.65 6.29 -9.16
CA ARG A 70 -0.49 7.05 -8.68
C ARG A 70 0.24 6.24 -7.62
N PHE A 71 1.56 6.36 -7.55
CA PHE A 71 2.37 5.84 -6.46
C PHE A 71 2.97 6.97 -5.62
N LEU A 72 3.06 6.72 -4.32
CA LEU A 72 3.79 7.53 -3.36
C LEU A 72 4.88 6.68 -2.70
N SER A 73 6.04 7.27 -2.43
CA SER A 73 7.02 6.79 -1.47
C SER A 73 7.28 7.86 -0.41
N PHE A 74 7.76 7.46 0.77
CA PHE A 74 7.91 8.35 1.92
C PHE A 74 9.38 8.47 2.37
N CYS A 75 9.77 9.62 2.92
CA CYS A 75 11.15 9.84 3.40
C CYS A 75 11.46 8.95 4.60
N GLU A 76 10.52 8.84 5.53
CA GLU A 76 10.62 8.01 6.73
C GLU A 76 10.61 6.52 6.35
N LEU A 77 11.53 5.75 6.93
CA LEU A 77 11.54 4.29 6.78
C LEU A 77 10.66 3.66 7.86
N ILE A 78 9.95 2.59 7.50
CA ILE A 78 9.10 1.85 8.43
C ILE A 78 9.78 0.56 8.88
N GLU A 79 9.37 0.04 10.04
CA GLU A 79 9.65 -1.36 10.37
C GLU A 79 8.75 -2.28 9.52
N PRO A 80 9.27 -3.33 8.85
CA PRO A 80 8.46 -4.19 7.99
C PRO A 80 7.21 -4.79 8.67
N ARG A 81 7.29 -5.05 9.97
CA ARG A 81 6.18 -5.59 10.78
C ARG A 81 5.01 -4.60 10.93
N GLY A 82 5.25 -3.30 10.74
CA GLY A 82 4.22 -2.27 10.80
C GLY A 82 3.27 -2.27 9.60
N LEU A 83 3.55 -3.07 8.56
CA LEU A 83 2.72 -3.10 7.35
C LEU A 83 1.26 -3.49 7.62
N VAL A 84 0.99 -4.31 8.65
CA VAL A 84 -0.37 -4.67 9.09
C VAL A 84 -1.14 -3.44 9.53
N GLU A 85 -0.57 -2.66 10.45
CA GLU A 85 -1.19 -1.46 10.99
C GLU A 85 -1.40 -0.40 9.91
N ILE A 86 -0.44 -0.30 8.98
CA ILE A 86 -0.56 0.56 7.80
C ILE A 86 -1.72 0.11 6.93
N LYS A 87 -1.89 -1.19 6.67
CA LYS A 87 -3.02 -1.69 5.86
C LYS A 87 -4.36 -1.45 6.53
N LEU A 88 -4.46 -1.67 7.85
CA LEU A 88 -5.67 -1.35 8.61
C LEU A 88 -6.02 0.14 8.53
N PHE A 89 -5.02 1.01 8.65
CA PHE A 89 -5.20 2.45 8.48
C PHE A 89 -5.64 2.82 7.07
N THR A 90 -5.02 2.26 6.03
CA THR A 90 -5.44 2.57 4.66
C THR A 90 -6.83 2.04 4.36
N ASN A 91 -7.22 0.88 4.90
CA ASN A 91 -8.57 0.34 4.73
C ASN A 91 -9.62 1.25 5.40
N SER A 92 -9.34 1.81 6.57
CA SER A 92 -10.27 2.74 7.21
C SER A 92 -10.39 4.07 6.45
N LEU A 93 -9.35 4.49 5.75
CA LEU A 93 -9.44 5.60 4.79
C LEU A 93 -10.30 5.22 3.59
N GLU A 94 -10.11 4.04 2.98
CA GLU A 94 -10.98 3.59 1.88
C GLU A 94 -12.46 3.59 2.30
N GLU A 95 -12.78 3.09 3.50
CA GLU A 95 -14.13 3.08 4.06
C GLU A 95 -14.67 4.49 4.31
N LYS A 96 -13.85 5.40 4.83
CA LYS A 96 -14.21 6.82 5.02
C LYS A 96 -14.55 7.50 3.69
N PHE A 97 -13.95 7.03 2.59
CA PHE A 97 -14.16 7.53 1.24
C PHE A 97 -15.03 6.56 0.42
N SER A 98 -16.09 6.01 1.03
CA SER A 98 -17.15 5.25 0.35
C SER A 98 -18.45 6.04 0.28
N LEU A 99 -19.28 5.72 -0.73
CA LEU A 99 -20.61 6.30 -0.90
C LEU A 99 -21.68 5.63 -0.03
N SER A 100 -21.43 4.40 0.40
CA SER A 100 -22.29 3.60 1.27
C SER A 100 -21.45 2.90 2.33
N LYS A 101 -22.04 2.66 3.50
CA LYS A 101 -21.45 1.81 4.55
C LYS A 101 -21.87 0.35 4.43
N ASP A 102 -22.98 0.10 3.73
CA ASP A 102 -23.62 -1.22 3.68
C ASP A 102 -23.22 -2.01 2.43
N GLU A 103 -22.68 -1.35 1.40
CA GLU A 103 -22.31 -1.96 0.12
C GLU A 103 -20.92 -1.50 -0.36
N PRO A 104 -20.15 -2.36 -1.07
CA PRO A 104 -18.87 -1.99 -1.67
C PRO A 104 -19.01 -0.81 -2.62
N SER A 105 -18.52 0.35 -2.20
CA SER A 105 -18.72 1.62 -2.92
C SER A 105 -17.57 2.61 -2.68
N ARG A 106 -16.37 2.07 -2.45
CA ARG A 106 -15.18 2.87 -2.17
C ARG A 106 -14.80 3.68 -3.40
N LEU A 107 -14.48 4.95 -3.20
CA LEU A 107 -14.08 5.85 -4.29
C LEU A 107 -12.60 5.71 -4.65
N ILE A 108 -11.83 5.02 -3.81
CA ILE A 108 -10.38 4.89 -3.95
C ILE A 108 -9.91 3.57 -3.34
N ASN A 109 -8.86 2.99 -3.92
CA ASN A 109 -8.12 1.86 -3.37
C ASN A 109 -6.70 2.32 -3.00
N LEU A 110 -6.25 1.92 -1.81
CA LEU A 110 -4.94 2.19 -1.23
C LEU A 110 -4.22 0.86 -0.94
N ASP A 111 -3.17 0.61 -1.72
CA ASP A 111 -2.32 -0.57 -1.59
C ASP A 111 -0.98 -0.19 -0.97
N PRO A 112 -0.83 -0.28 0.36
CA PRO A 112 0.47 -0.12 0.99
C PRO A 112 1.36 -1.34 0.74
N GLY A 113 2.65 -1.05 0.63
CA GLY A 113 3.71 -2.03 0.52
C GLY A 113 5.05 -1.44 0.95
N TYR A 114 6.11 -2.21 0.88
CA TYR A 114 7.44 -1.69 1.10
C TYR A 114 8.46 -2.22 0.10
N LEU A 115 9.49 -1.41 -0.13
CA LEU A 115 10.69 -1.79 -0.87
C LEU A 115 11.84 -1.96 0.11
N ASP A 116 12.57 -3.07 -0.04
CA ASP A 116 13.94 -3.18 0.45
C ASP A 116 14.92 -3.30 -0.73
N CYS A 117 16.20 -3.50 -0.46
CA CYS A 117 17.24 -3.59 -1.50
C CYS A 117 17.07 -4.79 -2.46
N THR A 118 16.16 -5.72 -2.16
CA THR A 118 16.03 -7.03 -2.81
C THR A 118 14.62 -7.35 -3.28
N LYS A 119 13.59 -6.76 -2.69
CA LYS A 119 12.19 -7.10 -2.96
C LYS A 119 11.24 -5.92 -2.80
N LEU A 120 10.12 -6.06 -3.50
CA LEU A 120 8.88 -5.34 -3.27
C LEU A 120 7.90 -6.27 -2.55
N VAL A 121 7.31 -5.79 -1.45
CA VAL A 121 6.27 -6.50 -0.70
C VAL A 121 5.01 -5.65 -0.69
N LEU A 122 3.89 -6.21 -1.14
CA LEU A 122 2.59 -5.54 -1.10
C LEU A 122 1.70 -6.20 -0.05
N ALA A 123 1.01 -5.40 0.76
CA ALA A 123 0.00 -5.90 1.70
C ALA A 123 -1.29 -6.24 0.95
N ASN A 124 -1.94 -7.35 1.31
CA ASN A 124 -3.29 -7.64 0.85
C ASN A 124 -4.04 -8.48 1.87
N THR A 125 -5.35 -8.30 1.89
CA THR A 125 -6.29 -9.10 2.65
C THR A 125 -6.86 -10.28 1.84
N LYS A 126 -6.55 -10.35 0.54
CA LYS A 126 -6.86 -11.49 -0.35
C LYS A 126 -5.55 -12.17 -0.79
N ASP A 127 -5.52 -13.50 -0.72
CA ASP A 127 -4.34 -14.29 -1.09
C ASP A 127 -3.98 -14.08 -2.58
N SER A 128 -2.71 -13.79 -2.88
CA SER A 128 -2.24 -13.45 -4.23
C SER A 128 -0.73 -13.70 -4.36
N PRO A 129 -0.23 -14.26 -5.47
CA PRO A 129 1.12 -14.83 -5.56
C PRO A 129 2.29 -13.88 -5.29
N ASN A 130 2.08 -12.55 -5.31
CA ASN A 130 3.10 -11.53 -5.04
C ASN A 130 2.88 -10.79 -3.71
N ARG A 131 2.03 -11.31 -2.82
CA ARG A 131 1.57 -10.58 -1.62
C ARG A 131 1.74 -11.44 -0.38
N ILE A 132 2.20 -10.84 0.72
CA ILE A 132 2.20 -11.52 2.02
C ILE A 132 0.77 -11.41 2.55
N TYR A 133 0.10 -12.56 2.70
CA TYR A 133 -1.16 -12.65 3.43
C TYR A 133 -0.89 -12.36 4.91
N LEU A 134 -1.64 -11.42 5.48
CA LEU A 134 -1.47 -10.95 6.86
C LEU A 134 -2.56 -11.56 7.76
#